data_AF-A0A258G9K3-F1
#
_entry.id   AF-A0A258G9K3-F1
#
_cell.length_a   1.000
_cell.length_b   1.000
_cell.length_c   1.000
_cell.angle_alpha   90.00
_cell.angle_beta   90.00
_cell.angle_gamma   90.00
#
_symmetry.space_group_name_H-M   'P 1'
#
loop_
_entity.id
_entity.type
_entity.pdbx_description
1 polymer ?
#
loop_
_entity_poly.entity_id
_entity_poly.type
_entity_poly.pdbx_seq_one_letter_code
_entity_poly.pdbx_strand_id
1 'polypeptide(L)'
;MVPTDELQRSNLFGQAVRLVFHDAGEVDIRNSVDLLGPDGCLAQNGNSAGLTEDTSLVNTVMEPIWQSVCDRISRADFWVLFGKLVVEAAAPSLAAPLVYQYGRVDNMVCEGGGGRLPSAQGGLNEFNRVFVNQMGLTMREAGNKHYFVFVATYFLRISCSFCYISCADGCAFTGPHAHS
;
A
#
# COMPACT_ATOMS: atom_id res chain seq x y z
N MET A 1 1.82 18.01 -9.73
CA MET A 1 3.19 18.40 -10.12
C MET A 1 4.15 17.44 -9.42
N VAL A 2 5.09 16.81 -10.11
CA VAL A 2 6.09 15.94 -9.46
C VAL A 2 7.13 16.82 -8.75
N PRO A 3 7.45 16.56 -7.46
CA PRO A 3 8.49 17.28 -6.73
C PRO A 3 9.83 17.39 -7.46
N THR A 4 10.45 18.57 -7.44
CA THR A 4 11.74 18.82 -8.10
C THR A 4 12.88 19.14 -7.12
N ASP A 5 12.59 19.61 -5.90
CA ASP A 5 13.58 19.71 -4.83
C ASP A 5 13.69 18.41 -4.02
N GLU A 6 14.84 18.22 -3.36
CA GLU A 6 15.18 16.97 -2.70
C GLU A 6 14.31 16.68 -1.48
N LEU A 7 13.87 17.71 -0.76
CA LEU A 7 13.04 17.55 0.43
C LEU A 7 11.64 17.08 0.03
N GLN A 8 11.01 17.74 -0.94
CA GLN A 8 9.71 17.32 -1.44
C GLN A 8 9.78 15.92 -2.07
N ARG A 9 10.86 15.59 -2.79
CA ARG A 9 11.09 14.24 -3.33
C ARG A 9 11.19 13.21 -2.21
N SER A 10 11.95 13.49 -1.16
CA SER A 10 12.07 12.62 0.01
C SER A 10 10.73 12.42 0.72
N ASN A 11 9.91 13.46 0.84
CA ASN A 11 8.59 13.37 1.46
C ASN A 11 7.64 12.48 0.63
N LEU A 12 7.62 12.66 -0.69
CA LEU A 12 6.83 11.81 -1.59
C LEU A 12 7.29 10.35 -1.50
N PHE A 13 8.61 10.12 -1.50
CA PHE A 13 9.18 8.78 -1.43
C PHE A 13 8.81 8.09 -0.12
N GLY A 14 8.95 8.80 1.01
CA GLY A 14 8.55 8.30 2.33
C GLY A 14 7.07 7.97 2.41
N GLN A 15 6.19 8.85 1.90
CA GLN A 15 4.76 8.61 1.88
C GLN A 15 4.37 7.45 0.96
N ALA A 16 5.01 7.29 -0.20
CA ALA A 16 4.74 6.18 -1.11
C ALA A 16 5.10 4.82 -0.49
N VAL A 17 6.28 4.70 0.12
CA VAL A 17 6.68 3.44 0.77
C VAL A 17 5.78 3.15 1.98
N ARG A 18 5.43 4.19 2.75
CA ARG A 18 4.48 4.07 3.85
C ARG A 18 3.09 3.64 3.36
N LEU A 19 2.58 4.22 2.28
CA LEU A 19 1.28 3.88 1.70
C LEU A 19 1.21 2.38 1.38
N VAL A 20 2.18 1.88 0.62
CA VAL A 20 2.20 0.46 0.20
C VAL A 20 2.37 -0.47 1.41
N PHE A 21 3.15 -0.07 2.41
CA PHE A 21 3.25 -0.83 3.66
C PHE A 21 1.91 -0.87 4.41
N HIS A 22 1.22 0.26 4.52
CA HIS A 22 -0.05 0.36 5.23
C HIS A 22 -1.13 -0.48 4.52
N ASP A 23 -1.21 -0.41 3.20
CA ASP A 23 -2.16 -1.16 2.36
C ASP A 23 -1.94 -2.67 2.57
N ALA A 24 -0.73 -3.14 2.27
CA ALA A 24 -0.37 -4.54 2.46
C ALA A 24 -0.49 -5.02 3.92
N GLY A 25 -0.29 -4.13 4.90
CA GLY A 25 -0.35 -4.42 6.33
C GLY A 25 -1.76 -4.67 6.87
N GLU A 26 -2.80 -4.37 6.11
CA GLU A 26 -4.20 -4.62 6.52
C GLU A 26 -4.64 -6.07 6.28
N VAL A 27 -3.84 -6.89 5.59
CA VAL A 27 -4.11 -8.33 5.42
C VAL A 27 -4.15 -9.07 6.75
N ASP A 28 -4.98 -10.10 6.87
CA ASP A 28 -4.94 -11.13 7.91
C ASP A 28 -4.98 -12.54 7.30
N ILE A 29 -3.80 -13.16 7.15
CA ILE A 29 -3.66 -14.49 6.55
C ILE A 29 -4.34 -15.61 7.34
N ARG A 30 -4.76 -15.35 8.58
CA ARG A 30 -5.50 -16.32 9.41
C ARG A 30 -6.97 -16.36 9.04
N ASN A 31 -7.47 -15.33 8.35
CA ASN A 31 -8.83 -15.25 7.85
C ASN A 31 -8.84 -15.65 6.37
N SER A 32 -9.36 -16.85 6.08
CA SER A 32 -9.38 -17.41 4.72
C SER A 32 -10.32 -16.68 3.74
N VAL A 33 -11.16 -15.77 4.24
CA VAL A 33 -12.07 -14.93 3.43
C VAL A 33 -11.70 -13.46 3.53
N ASP A 34 -10.49 -13.14 3.98
CA ASP A 34 -10.02 -11.76 4.01
C ASP A 34 -9.84 -11.22 2.59
N LEU A 35 -10.35 -10.01 2.37
CA LEU A 35 -10.29 -9.30 1.10
C LEU A 35 -9.38 -8.06 1.18
N LEU A 36 -8.79 -7.80 2.35
CA LEU A 36 -7.89 -6.68 2.57
C LEU A 36 -6.43 -7.03 2.28
N GLY A 37 -5.59 -6.01 2.20
CA GLY A 37 -4.16 -6.14 1.97
C GLY A 37 -3.73 -5.19 0.85
N PRO A 38 -2.87 -5.61 -0.09
CA PRO A 38 -2.45 -4.74 -1.20
C PRO A 38 -3.59 -4.58 -2.23
N ASP A 39 -4.68 -3.94 -1.83
CA ASP A 39 -5.95 -3.87 -2.55
C ASP A 39 -6.29 -2.43 -2.96
N GLY A 40 -5.35 -1.51 -2.76
CA GLY A 40 -5.52 -0.11 -3.13
C GLY A 40 -6.53 0.60 -2.24
N CYS A 41 -6.76 0.17 -1.01
CA CYS A 41 -7.75 0.72 -0.09
C CYS A 41 -7.10 0.86 1.30
N LEU A 42 -7.37 1.96 2.00
CA LEU A 42 -6.87 2.15 3.36
C LEU A 42 -7.96 2.52 4.32
N ALA A 43 -8.01 1.85 5.47
CA ALA A 43 -8.93 2.20 6.54
C ALA A 43 -8.63 3.60 7.07
N GLN A 44 -9.62 4.50 7.04
CA GLN A 44 -9.50 5.84 7.60
C GLN A 44 -9.53 5.82 9.13
N ASN A 45 -10.27 4.89 9.72
CA ASN A 45 -10.30 4.67 11.17
C ASN A 45 -9.04 3.98 11.74
N GLY A 46 -8.01 3.76 10.92
CA GLY A 46 -6.76 3.09 11.27
C GLY A 46 -5.58 4.03 11.52
N ASN A 47 -4.37 3.45 11.58
CA ASN A 47 -3.11 4.21 11.72
C ASN A 47 -2.66 4.87 10.39
N SER A 48 -3.60 5.30 9.55
CA SER A 48 -3.35 5.77 8.18
C SER A 48 -3.34 7.30 8.04
N ALA A 49 -3.43 8.03 9.16
CA ALA A 49 -3.34 9.49 9.18
C ALA A 49 -2.08 10.02 8.45
N GLY A 50 -2.25 11.06 7.64
CA GLY A 50 -1.26 11.63 6.72
C GLY A 50 -1.17 10.94 5.35
N LEU A 51 -2.00 9.93 5.07
CA LEU A 51 -2.06 9.22 3.78
C LEU A 51 -3.44 9.29 3.11
N THR A 52 -4.51 9.46 3.88
CA THR A 52 -5.90 9.36 3.38
C THR A 52 -6.58 10.71 3.23
N GLU A 53 -6.02 11.76 3.83
CA GLU A 53 -6.55 13.11 3.77
C GLU A 53 -6.39 13.70 2.37
N ASP A 54 -7.34 14.53 1.94
CA ASP A 54 -7.31 15.20 0.62
C ASP A 54 -6.03 16.01 0.37
N THR A 55 -5.36 16.45 1.45
CA THR A 55 -4.12 17.22 1.41
C THR A 55 -2.84 16.37 1.43
N SER A 56 -2.96 15.05 1.56
CA SER A 56 -1.82 14.12 1.55
C SER A 56 -1.11 14.12 0.20
N LEU A 57 0.18 13.72 0.14
CA LEU A 57 0.87 13.59 -1.15
C LEU A 57 0.32 12.42 -1.97
N VAL A 58 -0.32 11.45 -1.30
CA VAL A 58 -1.05 10.37 -1.96
C VAL A 58 -2.17 10.99 -2.82
N ASN A 59 -3.07 11.77 -2.22
CA ASN A 59 -4.22 12.33 -2.92
C ASN A 59 -3.88 13.53 -3.83
N THR A 60 -2.83 14.30 -3.52
CA THR A 60 -2.46 15.49 -4.31
C THR A 60 -1.45 15.21 -5.42
N VAL A 61 -0.73 14.08 -5.38
CA VAL A 61 0.31 13.73 -6.36
C VAL A 61 0.10 12.35 -6.97
N MET A 62 -0.01 11.30 -6.16
CA MET A 62 -0.06 9.93 -6.67
C MET A 62 -1.40 9.61 -7.34
N GLU A 63 -2.49 10.01 -6.72
CA GLU A 63 -3.86 9.76 -7.19
C GLU A 63 -4.14 10.40 -8.56
N PRO A 64 -3.79 11.68 -8.83
CA PRO A 64 -3.91 12.24 -10.18
C PRO A 64 -3.09 11.50 -11.26
N ILE A 65 -1.93 10.92 -10.89
CA ILE A 65 -1.14 10.12 -11.82
C ILE A 65 -1.89 8.82 -12.14
N TRP A 66 -2.40 8.12 -11.12
CA TRP A 66 -3.21 6.93 -11.33
C TRP A 66 -4.44 7.21 -12.18
N GLN A 67 -5.18 8.28 -11.88
CA GLN A 67 -6.37 8.68 -12.64
C GLN A 67 -6.07 8.94 -14.12
N SER A 68 -4.84 9.31 -14.49
CA SER A 68 -4.44 9.46 -15.90
C SER A 68 -4.26 8.13 -16.65
N VAL A 69 -4.22 7.00 -15.93
CA VAL A 69 -3.99 5.64 -16.45
C VAL A 69 -4.91 4.59 -15.81
N CYS A 70 -5.99 5.01 -15.14
CA CYS A 70 -6.91 4.15 -14.40
C CYS A 70 -7.66 3.16 -15.30
N ASP A 71 -7.69 3.40 -16.61
CA ASP A 71 -8.18 2.49 -17.64
C ASP A 71 -7.23 1.31 -17.94
N ARG A 72 -5.99 1.36 -17.43
CA ARG A 72 -4.91 0.40 -17.77
C ARG A 72 -4.37 -0.36 -16.58
N ILE A 73 -4.46 0.20 -15.38
CA ILE A 73 -3.90 -0.37 -14.16
C ILE A 73 -4.81 -0.06 -12.97
N SER A 74 -5.09 -1.07 -12.16
CA SER A 74 -5.84 -0.90 -10.92
C SER A 74 -5.08 0.01 -9.96
N ARG A 75 -5.80 0.68 -9.05
CA ARG A 75 -5.17 1.51 -8.00
C ARG A 75 -4.23 0.67 -7.14
N ALA A 76 -4.65 -0.55 -6.81
CA ALA A 76 -3.89 -1.53 -6.06
C ALA A 76 -2.54 -1.85 -6.73
N ASP A 77 -2.55 -2.16 -8.02
CA ASP A 77 -1.32 -2.40 -8.78
C ASP A 77 -0.48 -1.13 -8.90
N PHE A 78 -1.12 0.04 -9.10
CA PHE A 78 -0.45 1.32 -9.22
C PHE A 78 0.31 1.70 -7.95
N TRP A 79 -0.30 1.61 -6.76
CA TRP A 79 0.36 1.94 -5.50
C TRP A 79 1.60 1.09 -5.29
N VAL A 80 1.48 -0.23 -5.45
CA VAL A 80 2.60 -1.16 -5.28
C VAL A 80 3.71 -0.91 -6.32
N LEU A 81 3.34 -0.62 -7.57
CA LEU A 81 4.31 -0.29 -8.62
C LEU A 81 5.06 1.01 -8.28
N PHE A 82 4.33 2.03 -7.83
CA PHE A 82 4.90 3.31 -7.44
C PHE A 82 5.89 3.14 -6.28
N GLY A 83 5.51 2.38 -5.25
CA GLY A 83 6.39 2.07 -4.11
C GLY A 83 7.67 1.35 -4.54
N LYS A 84 7.57 0.37 -5.44
CA LYS A 84 8.75 -0.31 -6.02
C LYS A 84 9.66 0.67 -6.74
N LEU A 85 9.12 1.50 -7.63
CA LEU A 85 9.90 2.48 -8.40
C LEU A 85 10.59 3.50 -7.49
N VAL A 86 9.92 3.94 -6.43
CA VAL A 86 10.49 4.83 -5.41
C VAL A 86 11.67 4.18 -4.70
N VAL A 87 11.54 2.92 -4.28
CA VAL A 87 12.63 2.18 -3.63
C VAL A 87 13.83 2.03 -4.59
N GLU A 88 13.59 1.64 -5.83
CA GLU A 88 14.64 1.47 -6.84
C GLU A 88 15.36 2.79 -7.13
N ALA A 89 14.61 3.89 -7.20
CA ALA A 89 15.17 5.21 -7.38
C ALA A 89 15.96 5.70 -6.14
N ALA A 90 15.47 5.41 -4.93
CA ALA A 90 16.10 5.86 -3.69
C ALA A 90 17.35 5.05 -3.31
N ALA A 91 17.36 3.75 -3.61
CA ALA A 91 18.43 2.85 -3.23
C ALA A 91 18.78 1.86 -4.36
N PRO A 92 19.45 2.33 -5.44
CA PRO A 92 19.79 1.50 -6.60
C PRO A 92 20.63 0.27 -6.26
N SER A 93 21.45 0.34 -5.20
CA SER A 93 22.29 -0.77 -4.72
C SER A 93 21.55 -1.76 -3.80
N LEU A 94 20.35 -1.41 -3.32
CA LEU A 94 19.46 -2.28 -2.54
C LEU A 94 18.35 -2.90 -3.38
N ALA A 95 18.34 -2.64 -4.69
CA ALA A 95 17.47 -3.29 -5.65
C ALA A 95 17.85 -4.77 -5.79
N ALA A 96 17.60 -5.57 -4.74
CA ALA A 96 17.25 -6.96 -4.94
C ALA A 96 16.18 -7.00 -6.05
N PRO A 97 16.17 -7.99 -6.95
CA PRO A 97 15.15 -8.06 -8.00
C PRO A 97 13.77 -8.21 -7.36
N LEU A 98 13.13 -7.07 -7.07
CA LEU A 98 11.78 -6.98 -6.54
C LEU A 98 10.88 -7.41 -7.70
N VAL A 99 10.54 -8.69 -7.75
CA VAL A 99 9.69 -9.22 -8.83
C VAL A 99 8.32 -8.61 -8.65
N TYR A 100 7.93 -7.74 -9.57
CA TYR A 100 6.60 -7.15 -9.60
C TYR A 100 5.64 -8.07 -10.37
N GLN A 101 4.44 -8.26 -9.82
CA GLN A 101 3.36 -9.02 -10.46
C GLN A 101 2.13 -8.12 -10.56
N TYR A 102 1.50 -8.10 -11.74
CA TYR A 102 0.21 -7.44 -11.97
C TYR A 102 -0.95 -8.37 -11.59
N GLY A 103 -2.15 -7.81 -11.45
CA GLY A 103 -3.40 -8.54 -11.26
C GLY A 103 -4.08 -8.29 -9.92
N ARG A 104 -3.69 -7.24 -9.18
CA ARG A 104 -4.44 -6.83 -7.98
C ARG A 104 -5.75 -6.19 -8.40
N VAL A 105 -6.78 -6.49 -7.62
CA VAL A 105 -8.12 -5.93 -7.81
C VAL A 105 -8.32 -4.85 -6.78
N ASP A 106 -8.90 -3.72 -7.21
CA ASP A 106 -9.23 -2.63 -6.31
C ASP A 106 -10.34 -3.06 -5.35
N ASN A 107 -10.16 -2.73 -4.08
CA ASN A 107 -11.22 -2.81 -3.09
C ASN A 107 -11.82 -1.42 -2.86
N MET A 108 -13.13 -1.39 -2.58
CA MET A 108 -13.89 -0.18 -2.27
C MET A 108 -14.33 -0.15 -0.79
N VAL A 109 -14.12 -1.24 -0.05
CA VAL A 109 -14.51 -1.40 1.35
C VAL A 109 -13.25 -1.40 2.22
N CYS A 110 -12.74 -0.21 2.56
CA CYS A 110 -11.46 -0.09 3.26
C CYS A 110 -11.55 -0.25 4.78
N GLU A 111 -12.65 0.15 5.41
CA GLU A 111 -12.69 0.34 6.88
C GLU A 111 -12.52 -0.95 7.70
N GLY A 112 -12.55 -2.13 7.07
CA GLY A 112 -12.27 -3.40 7.73
C GLY A 112 -10.82 -3.56 8.21
N GLY A 113 -9.91 -2.69 7.75
CA GLY A 113 -8.48 -2.69 8.09
C GLY A 113 -8.15 -1.98 9.41
N GLY A 114 -9.12 -1.30 10.01
CA GLY A 114 -8.94 -0.57 11.27
C GLY A 114 -8.30 -1.42 12.37
N GLY A 115 -7.23 -0.90 12.99
CA GLY A 115 -6.53 -1.56 14.10
C GLY A 115 -5.60 -2.73 13.71
N ARG A 116 -5.48 -3.06 12.42
CA ARG A 116 -4.61 -4.14 11.94
C ARG A 116 -3.13 -3.75 11.85
N LEU A 117 -2.86 -2.47 11.67
CA LEU A 117 -1.50 -1.92 11.61
C LEU A 117 -0.83 -1.90 12.99
N PRO A 118 0.52 -2.00 13.04
CA PRO A 118 1.23 -2.11 14.31
C PRO A 118 1.22 -0.79 15.08
N SER A 119 0.90 -0.85 16.36
CA SER A 119 1.08 0.26 17.30
C SER A 119 2.56 0.57 17.53
N ALA A 120 2.93 1.85 17.47
CA ALA A 120 4.29 2.31 17.73
C ALA A 120 4.77 2.00 19.16
N GLN A 121 3.86 1.79 20.11
CA GLN A 121 4.17 1.53 21.52
C GLN A 121 4.11 0.04 21.90
N GLY A 122 3.66 -0.84 21.00
CA GLY A 122 3.33 -2.23 21.33
C GLY A 122 4.52 -3.20 21.43
N GLY A 123 5.74 -2.75 21.09
CA GLY A 123 6.97 -3.53 21.23
C GLY A 123 6.96 -4.86 20.45
N LEU A 124 7.65 -5.88 20.98
CA LEU A 124 7.82 -7.18 20.31
C LEU A 124 6.53 -7.98 20.18
N ASN A 125 5.59 -7.83 21.13
CA ASN A 125 4.30 -8.53 21.07
C ASN A 125 3.47 -8.05 19.88
N GLU A 126 3.43 -6.73 19.69
CA GLU A 126 2.74 -6.12 18.55
C GLU A 126 3.41 -6.45 17.22
N PHE A 127 4.74 -6.46 17.23
CA PHE A 127 5.53 -6.89 16.09
C PHE A 127 5.19 -8.33 15.68
N ASN A 128 5.14 -9.27 16.64
CA ASN A 128 4.77 -10.66 16.37
C ASN A 128 3.29 -10.79 15.94
N ARG A 129 2.39 -10.03 16.57
CA ARG A 129 0.96 -10.01 16.21
C ARG A 129 0.76 -9.63 14.75
N VAL A 130 1.33 -8.51 14.33
CA VAL A 130 1.11 -7.98 12.98
C VAL A 130 1.95 -8.73 11.97
N PHE A 131 3.26 -8.76 12.13
CA PHE A 131 4.13 -9.23 11.07
C PHE A 131 4.13 -10.75 10.92
N VAL A 132 4.12 -11.48 12.03
CA VAL A 132 4.20 -12.95 11.96
C VAL A 132 2.82 -13.56 11.84
N ASN A 133 1.94 -13.25 12.78
CA ASN A 133 0.66 -13.95 12.86
C ASN A 133 -0.33 -13.46 11.80
N GLN A 134 -0.40 -12.15 11.58
CA GLN A 134 -1.38 -11.54 10.68
C GLN A 134 -0.85 -11.45 9.24
N MET A 135 0.41 -11.06 9.03
CA MET A 135 1.00 -10.90 7.69
C MET A 135 1.73 -12.16 7.18
N GLY A 136 1.94 -13.16 8.05
CA GLY A 136 2.52 -14.45 7.66
C GLY A 136 4.03 -14.46 7.46
N LEU A 137 4.74 -13.49 8.01
CA LEU A 137 6.19 -13.34 7.84
C LEU A 137 6.92 -14.09 8.95
N THR A 138 8.13 -14.56 8.70
CA THR A 138 8.98 -15.07 9.78
C THR A 138 9.56 -13.91 10.59
N MET A 139 9.90 -14.14 11.85
CA MET A 139 10.63 -13.16 12.68
C MET A 139 11.94 -12.68 12.02
N ARG A 140 12.58 -13.54 11.22
CA ARG A 140 13.80 -13.20 10.47
C ARG A 140 13.51 -12.24 9.32
N GLU A 141 12.45 -12.50 8.54
CA GLU A 141 12.01 -11.60 7.48
C GLU A 141 11.62 -10.26 8.10
N ALA A 142 10.82 -10.31 9.17
CA ALA A 142 10.37 -9.14 9.91
C ALA A 142 11.50 -8.29 10.50
N GLY A 143 12.52 -8.91 11.07
CA GLY A 143 13.64 -8.22 11.71
C GLY A 143 14.72 -7.74 10.74
N ASN A 144 14.60 -7.99 9.43
CA ASN A 144 15.65 -7.63 8.49
C ASN A 144 15.72 -6.10 8.29
N LYS A 145 16.90 -5.50 8.21
CA LYS A 145 17.01 -4.03 8.02
C LYS A 145 16.52 -3.56 6.64
N HIS A 146 16.38 -4.49 5.70
CA HIS A 146 15.77 -4.26 4.38
C HIS A 146 14.25 -4.51 4.38
N TYR A 147 13.66 -4.79 5.56
CA TYR A 147 12.30 -5.26 5.71
C TYR A 147 11.24 -4.25 5.30
N PHE A 148 11.43 -2.95 5.53
CA PHE A 148 10.42 -1.96 5.15
C PHE A 148 10.19 -1.95 3.63
N VAL A 149 11.26 -2.20 2.86
CA VAL A 149 11.22 -2.43 1.42
C VAL A 149 10.65 -3.82 1.09
N PHE A 150 11.02 -4.83 1.88
CA PHE A 150 10.57 -6.21 1.71
C PHE A 150 9.08 -6.39 1.98
N VAL A 151 8.45 -5.72 2.94
CA VAL A 151 7.00 -5.84 3.23
C VAL A 151 6.19 -5.27 2.09
N ALA A 152 6.51 -4.07 1.62
CA ALA A 152 5.84 -3.48 0.45
C ALA A 152 5.96 -4.37 -0.80
N THR A 153 6.89 -5.33 -0.82
CA THR A 153 7.24 -6.13 -2.00
C THR A 153 7.08 -7.65 -1.82
N TYR A 154 6.94 -8.20 -0.62
CA TYR A 154 6.68 -9.64 -0.38
C TYR A 154 5.24 -9.96 -0.75
N PHE A 155 4.34 -8.99 -0.58
CA PHE A 155 2.99 -8.99 -1.13
C PHE A 155 2.95 -8.84 -2.66
N LEU A 156 4.10 -8.81 -3.35
CA LEU A 156 4.20 -9.05 -4.80
C LEU A 156 4.07 -10.53 -5.18
N ARG A 157 4.06 -11.46 -4.22
CA ARG A 157 3.97 -12.91 -4.49
C ARG A 157 2.63 -13.56 -4.16
N ILE A 158 1.72 -12.88 -3.45
CA ILE A 158 0.40 -13.45 -3.15
C ILE A 158 -0.45 -13.34 -4.41
N SER A 159 -0.39 -14.39 -5.24
CA SER A 159 -1.13 -14.47 -6.49
C SER A 159 -2.62 -14.63 -6.26
N CYS A 160 -3.36 -13.76 -6.94
CA CYS A 160 -4.79 -13.78 -7.17
C CYS A 160 -5.23 -15.15 -7.77
N SER A 161 -6.19 -15.84 -7.14
CA SER A 161 -6.85 -17.01 -7.72
C SER A 161 -8.10 -16.67 -8.53
N PHE A 162 -8.48 -15.39 -8.68
CA PHE A 162 -9.65 -14.99 -9.49
C PHE A 162 -9.41 -13.62 -10.15
N CYS A 163 -8.77 -13.63 -11.32
CA CYS A 163 -8.72 -12.45 -12.20
C CYS A 163 -10.03 -12.33 -12.98
N TYR A 164 -10.91 -11.41 -12.55
CA TYR A 164 -11.82 -10.71 -13.46
C TYR A 164 -11.54 -9.22 -13.32
N ILE A 165 -11.00 -8.61 -14.38
CA ILE A 165 -10.88 -7.16 -14.49
C ILE A 165 -12.32 -6.63 -14.62
N SER A 166 -12.88 -6.16 -13.52
CA SER A 166 -14.09 -5.36 -13.54
C SER A 166 -13.72 -3.96 -13.07
N CYS A 167 -13.40 -3.08 -14.02
CA CYS A 167 -13.55 -1.65 -13.81
C CYS A 167 -15.05 -1.35 -13.70
N ALA A 168 -15.67 -1.75 -12.59
CA ALA A 168 -17.03 -1.33 -12.29
C ALA A 168 -16.94 0.08 -11.72
N ASP A 169 -17.45 1.02 -12.51
CA ASP A 169 -17.71 2.42 -12.20
C ASP A 169 -16.50 3.35 -12.32
N GLY A 170 -16.38 3.93 -13.52
CA GLY A 170 -15.19 4.63 -14.02
C GLY A 170 -14.60 5.67 -13.06
N CYS A 171 -13.30 5.56 -12.82
CA CYS A 171 -12.30 6.57 -12.39
C CYS A 171 -12.74 7.76 -11.50
N ALA A 172 -13.82 7.64 -10.73
CA ALA A 172 -14.38 8.71 -9.92
C ALA A 172 -14.43 8.24 -8.47
N PHE A 173 -13.41 8.64 -7.71
CA PHE A 173 -13.54 8.72 -6.26
C PHE A 173 -14.47 9.89 -5.95
N THR A 174 -15.78 9.68 -5.95
CA THR A 174 -16.70 10.58 -5.25
C THR A 174 -16.60 10.23 -3.76
N GLY A 175 -15.60 10.80 -3.09
CA GLY A 175 -15.60 10.86 -1.63
C GLY A 175 -16.88 11.54 -1.12
N PRO A 176 -17.23 11.42 0.17
CA PRO A 176 -18.47 11.96 0.74
C PRO A 176 -18.58 13.50 0.77
N HIS A 177 -17.77 14.22 -0.01
CA HIS A 177 -17.81 15.68 -0.16
C HIS A 177 -17.91 16.15 -1.62
N ALA A 178 -18.57 15.38 -2.48
CA ALA A 178 -19.02 15.87 -3.79
C ALA A 178 -20.44 16.48 -3.72
N HIS A 179 -20.62 17.53 -2.90
CA HIS A 179 -21.78 18.42 -3.03
C HIS A 179 -21.39 19.87 -2.66
N SER A 180 -21.57 20.74 -3.66
CA SER A 180 -21.57 22.22 -3.67
C SER A 180 -20.33 22.96 -3.20
#